data_AF-A0A5N5M1J5-F1
#
_entry.id   AF-A0A5N5M1J5-F1
#
_cell.length_a   1.000
_cell.length_b   1.000
_cell.length_c   1.000
_cell.angle_alpha   90.00
_cell.angle_beta   90.00
_cell.angle_gamma   90.00
#
_symmetry.space_group_name_H-M   'P 1'
#
loop_
_entity.id
_entity.type
_entity.pdbx_description
1 polymer ?
#
loop_
_entity_poly.entity_id
_entity_poly.type
_entity_poly.pdbx_seq_one_letter_code
_entity_poly.pdbx_strand_id
1 'polypeptide(L)'
;MAFLGNLRPMLSSVLQASQCAFPWSGPLLTRTMATLNQMHRQGRPSPPPKKLGATFGRPQLKAVVLKTMIRKPKKPNSANRKCARVRLSNGKEAVVFIPGEGHNLQEHNVVLVQGGRTQDLPGVKLTVVRGKYDCAHVVKKKQ
;
A
#
# COMPACT_ATOMS: atom_id res chain seq x y z
N MET A 1 -58.93 -10.91 -78.73
CA MET A 1 -59.83 -10.14 -77.85
C MET A 1 -60.46 -11.10 -76.85
N ALA A 2 -60.46 -10.73 -75.56
CA ALA A 2 -61.17 -11.32 -74.41
C ALA A 2 -60.26 -11.81 -73.26
N PHE A 3 -60.05 -10.87 -72.32
CA PHE A 3 -60.04 -11.02 -70.87
C PHE A 3 -59.70 -12.38 -70.23
N LEU A 4 -58.51 -12.45 -69.62
CA LEU A 4 -58.23 -13.31 -68.46
C LEU A 4 -57.85 -12.42 -67.29
N GLY A 5 -58.82 -12.11 -66.44
CA GLY A 5 -58.63 -11.44 -65.15
C GLY A 5 -58.28 -12.47 -64.09
N ASN A 6 -57.07 -12.39 -63.53
CA ASN A 6 -56.67 -13.11 -62.33
C ASN A 6 -56.60 -12.14 -61.14
N LEU A 7 -57.49 -12.38 -60.18
CA LEU A 7 -57.56 -11.71 -58.89
C LEU A 7 -56.33 -12.04 -58.04
N ARG A 8 -55.54 -11.02 -57.70
CA ARG A 8 -54.51 -11.08 -56.65
C ARG A 8 -55.17 -10.83 -55.29
N PRO A 9 -54.84 -11.58 -54.22
CA PRO A 9 -55.36 -11.29 -52.90
C PRO A 9 -54.68 -10.03 -52.31
N MET A 10 -55.51 -9.13 -51.81
CA MET A 10 -55.16 -8.08 -50.86
C MET A 10 -54.62 -8.70 -49.58
N LEU A 11 -53.57 -8.09 -49.01
CA LEU A 11 -53.46 -7.82 -47.57
C LEU A 11 -52.42 -6.71 -47.34
N SER A 12 -52.95 -5.49 -47.28
CA SER A 12 -52.60 -4.41 -46.33
C SER A 12 -52.09 -4.99 -44.98
N SER A 13 -51.16 -4.46 -44.19
CA SER A 13 -50.42 -3.20 -44.13
C SER A 13 -49.72 -3.17 -42.76
N VAL A 14 -48.48 -2.66 -42.71
CA VAL A 14 -47.97 -1.74 -41.67
C VAL A 14 -47.71 -2.30 -40.25
N LEU A 15 -46.55 -1.89 -39.69
CA LEU A 15 -45.95 -2.20 -38.38
C LEU A 15 -45.14 -3.52 -38.39
N GLN A 16 -43.83 -3.52 -38.13
CA GLN A 16 -43.22 -3.06 -36.89
C GLN A 16 -41.74 -2.69 -37.11
N ALA A 17 -41.34 -1.61 -36.43
CA ALA A 17 -40.02 -1.02 -36.41
C ALA A 17 -38.86 -1.96 -36.02
N SER A 18 -37.67 -1.60 -36.51
CA SER A 18 -36.36 -1.72 -35.88
C SER A 18 -35.97 -3.06 -35.27
N GLN A 19 -35.18 -3.82 -36.02
CA GLN A 19 -34.20 -4.74 -35.46
C GLN A 19 -33.06 -3.96 -34.78
N CYS A 20 -33.35 -3.36 -33.63
CA CYS A 20 -32.34 -2.96 -32.66
C CYS A 20 -32.42 -3.96 -31.51
N ALA A 21 -31.87 -5.16 -31.72
CA ALA A 21 -31.58 -6.06 -30.62
C ALA A 21 -30.48 -5.40 -29.77
N PHE A 22 -30.88 -4.58 -28.79
CA PHE A 22 -30.00 -4.18 -27.70
C PHE A 22 -29.61 -5.45 -26.94
N PRO A 23 -28.32 -5.84 -26.90
CA PRO A 23 -27.87 -6.96 -26.10
C PRO A 23 -27.76 -6.49 -24.65
N TRP A 24 -28.88 -6.21 -24.02
CA TRP A 24 -28.92 -5.89 -22.59
C TRP A 24 -30.11 -6.54 -21.89
N SER A 25 -30.32 -7.82 -22.17
CA SER A 25 -31.07 -8.75 -21.32
C SER A 25 -30.13 -9.76 -20.67
N GLY A 26 -28.93 -9.33 -20.28
CA GLY A 26 -28.16 -10.07 -19.27
C GLY A 26 -28.93 -10.03 -17.94
N PRO A 27 -28.99 -11.12 -17.17
CA PRO A 27 -29.66 -11.09 -15.88
C PRO A 27 -29.00 -9.98 -15.06
N LEU A 28 -29.82 -9.03 -14.61
CA LEU A 28 -29.44 -8.10 -13.56
C LEU A 28 -28.97 -8.99 -12.40
N LEU A 29 -27.65 -9.07 -12.22
CA LEU A 29 -27.01 -9.66 -11.06
C LEU A 29 -27.51 -8.87 -9.85
N THR A 30 -28.69 -9.24 -9.37
CA THR A 30 -29.16 -8.86 -8.05
C THR A 30 -28.06 -9.34 -7.12
N ARG A 31 -27.39 -8.40 -6.45
CA ARG A 31 -26.46 -8.69 -5.36
C ARG A 31 -27.19 -9.60 -4.38
N THR A 32 -27.02 -10.91 -4.50
CA THR A 32 -27.61 -11.87 -3.58
C THR A 32 -26.97 -11.60 -2.22
N MET A 33 -27.77 -11.07 -1.30
CA MET A 33 -27.36 -11.02 0.10
C MET A 33 -27.06 -12.45 0.57
N ALA A 34 -26.08 -12.60 1.45
CA ALA A 34 -25.79 -13.90 2.05
C ALA A 34 -27.06 -14.44 2.72
N THR A 35 -27.37 -15.71 2.50
CA THR A 35 -28.57 -16.32 3.09
C THR A 35 -28.39 -16.50 4.60
N LEU A 36 -29.49 -16.52 5.37
CA LEU A 36 -29.43 -16.76 6.82
C LEU A 36 -28.72 -18.08 7.16
N ASN A 37 -28.92 -19.13 6.35
CA ASN A 37 -28.22 -20.41 6.50
C ASN A 37 -26.71 -20.30 6.21
N GLN A 38 -26.31 -19.49 5.22
CA GLN A 38 -24.88 -19.22 4.96
C GLN A 38 -24.25 -18.47 6.13
N MET A 39 -24.93 -17.44 6.65
CA MET A 39 -24.47 -16.69 7.82
C MET A 39 -24.40 -17.56 9.08
N HIS A 40 -25.38 -18.43 9.30
CA HIS A 40 -25.38 -19.36 10.42
C HIS A 40 -24.22 -20.37 10.33
N ARG A 41 -23.93 -20.90 9.14
CA ARG A 41 -22.81 -21.84 8.92
C ARG A 41 -21.43 -21.18 9.01
N GLN A 42 -21.29 -19.95 8.51
CA GLN A 42 -20.01 -19.21 8.51
C GLN A 42 -19.73 -18.52 9.85
N GLY A 43 -20.77 -18.21 10.62
CA GLY A 43 -20.66 -17.44 11.84
C GLY A 43 -20.17 -16.01 11.58
N ARG A 44 -19.84 -15.30 12.66
CA ARG A 44 -19.27 -13.96 12.55
C ARG A 44 -17.80 -14.07 12.07
N PRO A 45 -17.40 -13.39 10.98
CA PRO A 45 -16.01 -13.39 10.57
C PRO A 45 -15.14 -12.75 11.65
N SER A 46 -14.12 -13.48 12.13
CA SER A 46 -13.16 -12.94 13.09
C SER A 46 -12.30 -11.86 12.43
N PRO A 47 -12.00 -10.74 13.11
CA PRO A 47 -11.09 -9.75 12.56
C PRO A 47 -9.69 -10.38 12.35
N PRO A 48 -8.97 -10.03 11.27
CA PRO A 48 -7.64 -10.56 11.03
C PRO A 48 -6.67 -10.10 12.13
N PRO A 49 -5.65 -10.91 12.48
CA PRO A 49 -4.67 -10.54 13.48
C PRO A 49 -3.86 -9.31 13.06
N LYS A 50 -3.47 -8.49 14.04
CA LYS A 50 -2.65 -7.29 13.80
C LYS A 50 -1.26 -7.70 13.29
N LYS A 51 -0.83 -7.12 12.17
CA LYS A 51 0.51 -7.36 11.62
C LYS A 51 1.57 -6.64 12.47
N LEU A 52 2.69 -7.32 12.71
CA LEU A 52 3.82 -6.73 13.43
C LEU A 52 4.50 -5.64 12.58
N GLY A 53 4.95 -4.59 13.27
CA GLY A 53 5.70 -3.49 12.66
C GLY A 53 7.18 -3.84 12.38
N ALA A 54 7.95 -2.83 11.96
CA ALA A 54 9.38 -2.99 11.64
C ALA A 54 10.23 -3.41 12.86
N THR A 55 9.75 -3.13 14.07
CA THR A 55 10.41 -3.48 15.33
C THR A 55 9.95 -4.84 15.88
N PHE A 56 9.17 -5.62 15.11
CA PHE A 56 8.68 -6.94 15.50
C PHE A 56 7.90 -6.96 16.84
N GLY A 57 7.10 -5.91 17.09
CA GLY A 57 6.32 -5.78 18.32
C GLY A 57 7.10 -5.26 19.55
N ARG A 58 8.40 -4.97 19.40
CA ARG A 58 9.24 -4.40 20.46
C ARG A 58 9.26 -2.87 20.38
N PRO A 59 9.45 -2.14 21.50
CA PRO A 59 9.51 -0.68 21.47
C PRO A 59 10.79 -0.17 20.80
N GLN A 60 11.96 -0.72 21.19
CA GLN A 60 13.25 -0.42 20.59
C GLN A 60 14.09 -1.69 20.38
N LEU A 61 15.10 -1.59 19.52
CA LEU A 61 16.07 -2.64 19.22
C LEU A 61 17.48 -2.08 19.27
N LYS A 62 18.40 -2.85 19.86
CA LYS A 62 19.84 -2.63 19.71
C LYS A 62 20.27 -3.05 18.30
N ALA A 63 21.16 -2.28 17.68
CA ALA A 63 21.69 -2.57 16.36
C ALA A 63 23.16 -2.16 16.23
N VAL A 64 23.88 -2.78 15.30
CA VAL A 64 25.25 -2.43 14.91
C VAL A 64 25.23 -1.81 13.53
N VAL A 65 25.93 -0.70 13.32
CA VAL A 65 26.03 -0.02 12.04
C VAL A 65 26.95 -0.81 11.11
N LEU A 66 26.45 -1.13 9.92
CA LEU A 66 27.24 -1.76 8.85
C LEU A 66 27.87 -0.71 7.95
N LYS A 67 27.08 0.26 7.51
CA LYS A 67 27.53 1.34 6.61
C LYS A 67 26.66 2.57 6.76
N THR A 68 27.27 3.75 6.79
CA THR A 68 26.56 5.03 6.68
C THR A 68 26.32 5.39 5.22
N MET A 69 25.13 5.89 4.90
CA MET A 69 24.77 6.23 3.51
C MET A 69 23.80 7.40 3.45
N ILE A 70 23.79 8.09 2.30
CA ILE A 70 22.87 9.20 2.05
C ILE A 70 21.82 8.73 1.05
N ARG A 71 20.54 8.96 1.35
CA ARG A 71 19.42 8.66 0.45
C ARG A 71 18.70 9.94 0.05
N LYS A 72 18.30 10.01 -1.23
CA LYS A 72 17.43 11.06 -1.74
C LYS A 72 15.96 10.74 -1.39
N PRO A 73 15.16 11.74 -1.01
CA PRO A 73 13.74 11.57 -0.75
C PRO A 73 12.96 11.31 -2.05
N LYS A 74 11.71 10.86 -1.92
CA LYS A 74 10.76 10.86 -3.04
C LYS A 74 10.42 12.30 -3.46
N LYS A 75 10.14 12.51 -4.75
CA LYS A 75 9.49 13.74 -5.26
C LYS A 75 8.19 13.96 -4.47
N PRO A 76 7.83 15.17 -4.00
CA PRO A 76 8.24 16.53 -4.40
C PRO A 76 9.49 17.09 -3.72
N ASN A 77 10.00 16.41 -2.69
CA ASN A 77 11.08 16.95 -1.87
C ASN A 77 12.45 16.69 -2.52
N SER A 78 13.43 17.56 -2.25
CA SER A 78 14.82 17.38 -2.65
C SER A 78 15.73 17.68 -1.46
N ALA A 79 16.52 16.69 -1.03
CA ALA A 79 17.44 16.83 0.10
C ALA A 79 18.41 15.63 0.16
N ASN A 80 19.43 15.73 1.00
CA ASN A 80 20.31 14.63 1.36
C ASN A 80 19.94 14.11 2.76
N ARG A 81 19.19 13.02 2.85
CA ARG A 81 18.81 12.42 4.15
C ARG A 81 19.90 11.46 4.62
N LYS A 82 20.41 11.67 5.83
CA LYS A 82 21.44 10.83 6.45
C LYS A 82 20.79 9.54 6.97
N CYS A 83 21.28 8.40 6.49
CA CYS A 83 20.78 7.08 6.85
C CYS A 83 21.96 6.15 7.19
N ALA A 84 21.65 4.99 7.78
CA ALA A 84 22.61 3.92 7.96
C ALA A 84 21.98 2.56 7.62
N ARG A 85 22.77 1.64 7.09
CA ARG A 85 22.46 0.20 7.13
C ARG A 85 22.90 -0.33 8.47
N VAL A 86 22.01 -1.00 9.17
CA VAL A 86 22.27 -1.58 10.49
C VAL A 86 21.86 -3.04 10.51
N ARG A 87 22.58 -3.84 11.29
CA ARG A 87 22.19 -5.19 11.68
C ARG A 87 21.51 -5.13 13.03
N LEU A 88 20.21 -5.45 13.07
CA LEU A 88 19.43 -5.49 14.29
C LEU A 88 19.85 -6.69 15.15
N SER A 89 19.60 -6.61 16.46
CA SER A 89 19.75 -7.75 17.39
C SER A 89 19.00 -9.01 16.97
N ASN A 90 17.93 -8.87 16.18
CA ASN A 90 17.18 -9.99 15.59
C ASN A 90 17.89 -10.64 14.38
N GLY A 91 19.13 -10.24 14.07
CA GLY A 91 19.93 -10.73 12.94
C GLY A 91 19.60 -10.09 11.59
N LYS A 92 18.41 -9.47 11.44
CA LYS A 92 17.97 -8.83 10.20
C LYS A 92 18.69 -7.50 9.94
N GLU A 93 18.99 -7.26 8.68
CA GLU A 93 19.50 -5.98 8.21
C GLU A 93 18.36 -5.03 7.84
N ALA A 94 18.50 -3.78 8.24
CA ALA A 94 17.53 -2.75 7.92
C ALA A 94 18.21 -1.41 7.67
N VAL A 95 17.47 -0.51 7.03
CA VAL A 95 17.90 0.87 6.84
C VAL A 95 17.22 1.75 7.89
N VAL A 96 18.02 2.53 8.59
CA VAL A 96 17.56 3.45 9.64
C VAL A 96 17.83 4.89 9.24
N PHE A 97 16.92 5.77 9.62
CA PHE A 97 17.08 7.21 9.51
C PHE A 97 17.79 7.77 10.74
N ILE A 98 18.72 8.70 10.54
CA ILE A 98 19.44 9.38 11.62
C ILE A 98 18.82 10.77 11.77
N PRO A 99 18.10 11.06 12.87
CA PRO A 99 17.43 12.35 13.06
C PRO A 99 18.42 13.44 13.48
N GLY A 100 18.04 14.70 13.27
CA GLY A 100 18.83 15.88 13.63
C GLY A 100 19.94 16.21 12.62
N GLU A 101 20.80 17.14 13.01
CA GLU A 101 21.89 17.66 12.19
C GLU A 101 23.23 17.03 12.58
N GLY A 102 23.97 16.54 11.58
CA GLY A 102 25.29 15.93 11.77
C GLY A 102 25.25 14.62 12.57
N HIS A 103 26.19 13.71 12.31
CA HIS A 103 26.38 12.51 13.14
C HIS A 103 27.83 12.06 13.08
N ASN A 104 28.31 11.44 14.16
CA ASN A 104 29.64 10.83 14.25
C ASN A 104 29.57 9.29 14.18
N LEU A 105 28.53 8.74 13.56
CA LEU A 105 28.38 7.29 13.44
C LEU A 105 29.34 6.76 12.37
N GLN A 106 30.08 5.73 12.75
CA GLN A 106 30.99 4.98 11.88
C GLN A 106 30.51 3.53 11.79
N GLU A 107 31.19 2.74 10.96
CA GLU A 107 30.96 1.29 10.89
C GLU A 107 31.29 0.65 12.24
N HIS A 108 30.58 -0.42 12.61
CA HIS A 108 30.67 -1.12 13.90
C HIS A 108 30.16 -0.38 15.14
N ASN A 109 29.78 0.90 15.02
CA ASN A 109 29.13 1.59 16.13
C ASN A 109 27.80 0.93 16.50
N VAL A 110 27.49 0.95 17.79
CA VAL A 110 26.26 0.44 18.37
C VAL A 110 25.27 1.59 18.52
N VAL A 111 24.03 1.33 18.09
CA VAL A 111 22.93 2.32 18.15
C VAL A 111 21.64 1.69 18.68
N LEU A 112 20.79 2.54 19.27
CA LEU A 112 19.43 2.18 19.64
C LEU A 112 18.48 2.64 18.54
N VAL A 113 17.62 1.73 18.08
CA VAL A 113 16.69 1.97 16.99
C VAL A 113 15.27 1.85 17.50
N GLN A 114 14.40 2.77 17.11
CA GLN A 114 12.98 2.76 17.44
C GLN A 114 12.12 2.71 16.17
N GLY A 115 10.86 2.33 16.34
CA GLY A 115 9.86 2.43 15.27
C GLY A 115 9.65 3.89 14.89
N GLY A 116 9.67 4.18 13.58
CA GLY A 116 9.49 5.55 13.09
C GLY A 116 9.59 5.58 11.57
N ARG A 117 8.46 5.78 10.90
CA ARG A 117 8.46 5.91 9.43
C ARG A 117 8.95 7.29 9.05
N THR A 118 10.03 7.34 8.27
CA THR A 118 10.42 8.58 7.60
C THR A 118 9.53 8.77 6.37
N GLN A 119 8.71 9.81 6.36
CA GLN A 119 7.67 10.03 5.35
C GLN A 119 8.26 10.21 3.94
N ASP A 120 9.43 10.84 3.88
CA ASP A 120 10.13 11.15 2.63
C ASP A 120 10.83 9.96 1.99
N LEU A 121 11.30 9.01 2.80
CA LEU A 121 12.15 7.92 2.34
C LEU A 121 11.33 6.63 2.19
N PRO A 122 11.18 6.08 0.97
CA PRO A 122 10.52 4.82 0.78
C PRO A 122 11.31 3.70 1.48
N GLY A 123 10.59 2.84 2.21
CA GLY A 123 11.17 1.67 2.88
C GLY A 123 11.90 1.95 4.21
N VAL A 124 12.10 3.21 4.62
CA VAL A 124 12.76 3.53 5.89
C VAL A 124 11.72 3.68 7.01
N LYS A 125 11.56 2.60 7.79
CA LYS A 125 10.54 2.46 8.85
C LYS A 125 11.11 2.58 10.27
N LEU A 126 12.41 2.78 10.38
CA LEU A 126 13.15 2.77 11.63
C LEU A 126 13.96 4.06 11.75
N THR A 127 14.03 4.58 12.98
CA THR A 127 14.75 5.81 13.31
C THR A 127 15.72 5.53 14.46
N VAL A 128 16.91 6.11 14.39
CA VAL A 128 17.91 6.04 15.47
C VAL A 128 17.50 6.96 16.63
N VAL A 129 17.64 6.48 17.86
CA VAL A 129 17.46 7.30 19.07
C VAL A 129 18.76 8.06 19.35
N ARG A 130 18.67 9.38 19.49
CA ARG A 130 19.79 10.25 19.86
C ARG A 130 20.04 10.20 21.36
N GLY A 131 21.30 10.38 21.77
CA GLY A 131 21.69 10.40 23.18
C GLY A 131 21.87 9.01 23.80
N LYS A 132 21.99 7.95 23.00
CA LYS A 132 22.14 6.57 23.49
C LYS A 132 23.18 5.79 22.68
N TYR A 133 23.98 4.99 23.39
CA TYR A 133 25.16 4.30 22.85
C TYR A 133 26.08 5.30 22.12
N ASP A 134 26.55 4.99 20.92
CA ASP A 134 27.52 5.81 20.20
C ASP A 134 26.86 6.99 19.46
N CYS A 135 25.53 7.11 19.52
CA CYS A 135 24.81 8.22 18.91
C CYS A 135 24.66 9.36 19.92
N ALA A 136 25.62 10.29 19.91
CA ALA A 136 25.61 11.47 20.77
C ALA A 136 24.43 12.43 20.47
N HIS A 137 24.12 13.29 21.45
CA HIS A 137 23.18 14.40 21.31
C HIS A 137 23.64 15.39 20.23
N VAL A 138 22.67 16.10 19.63
CA VAL A 138 22.99 17.15 18.65
C VAL A 138 23.56 18.35 19.39
N VAL A 139 24.74 18.81 18.96
CA VAL A 139 25.39 20.00 19.52
C VAL A 139 24.69 21.24 18.96
N LYS A 140 24.15 22.08 19.84
CA LYS A 140 23.60 23.39 19.44
C LYS A 140 24.76 24.29 19.02
N LYS A 141 24.72 24.78 17.78
CA LYS A 141 25.62 25.86 17.35
C LYS A 141 25.08 27.17 17.91
N LYS A 142 25.95 27.99 18.52
CA LYS A 142 25.61 29.40 18.76
C LYS A 142 25.48 30.05 17.38
N GLN A 143 24.30 30.58 17.10
CA GLN A 143 24.06 31.41 15.92
C GLN A 143 24.74 32.75 16.08
#